data_AF-A0A258GR85-F1
#
_entry.id   AF-A0A258GR85-F1
#
_cell.length_a   1.000
_cell.length_b   1.000
_cell.length_c   1.000
_cell.angle_alpha   90.00
_cell.angle_beta   90.00
_cell.angle_gamma   90.00
#
_symmetry.space_group_name_H-M   'P 1'
#
loop_
_entity.id
_entity.type
_entity.pdbx_description
1 polymer ?
#
loop_
_entity_poly.entity_id
_entity_poly.type
_entity_poly.pdbx_seq_one_letter_code
_entity_poly.pdbx_strand_id
1 'polypeptide(L)' 'MKLNDIRDNAGARKGRMRIGRGIGSGKGKTGGRGQKGA' A
#
# COMPACT_ATOMS: atom_id res chain seq x y z
N MET A 1 14.04 17.44 22.37
CA MET A 1 13.46 16.62 21.30
C MET A 1 14.51 16.53 20.21
N LYS A 2 15.07 15.35 19.93
CA LYS A 2 16.06 15.22 18.84
C LYS A 2 15.33 14.93 17.52
N LEU A 3 15.99 15.17 16.39
CA LEU A 3 15.40 14.94 15.07
C LEU A 3 14.94 13.48 14.88
N ASN A 4 15.62 12.52 15.51
CA ASN A 4 15.30 11.10 15.47
C ASN A 4 14.16 10.67 16.42
N ASP A 5 13.68 11.55 17.29
CA ASP A 5 12.58 11.26 18.23
C ASP A 5 11.20 11.69 17.68
N ILE A 6 11.14 12.30 16.50
CA ILE A 6 9.90 12.77 15.88
C ILE A 6 9.07 11.56 15.43
N ARG A 7 7.85 11.46 15.95
CA ARG A 7 6.89 10.40 15.60
C ARG A 7 5.57 11.02 15.19
N ASP A 8 4.96 10.45 14.16
CA ASP A 8 3.60 10.81 13.75
C ASP A 8 2.56 10.28 14.75
N ASN A 9 1.39 10.91 14.78
CA ASN A 9 0.24 10.39 15.53
C ASN A 9 -0.19 9.02 14.98
N ALA A 10 -0.74 8.16 15.84
CA ALA A 10 -1.23 6.84 15.43
C ALA A 10 -2.24 6.97 14.28
N GLY A 11 -1.98 6.28 13.17
CA GLY A 11 -2.84 6.29 11.98
C GLY A 11 -2.74 7.54 11.10
N ALA A 12 -1.90 8.53 11.43
CA ALA A 12 -1.73 9.75 10.62
C ALA A 12 -1.27 9.45 9.17
N ARG A 13 -0.61 8.31 8.94
CA ARG A 13 -0.15 7.89 7.62
C ARG A 13 -0.61 6.46 7.34
N LYS A 14 -1.27 6.28 6.19
CA LYS A 14 -1.65 4.96 5.67
C LYS A 14 -0.61 4.49 4.66
N GLY A 15 -0.25 3.21 4.74
CA GLY A 15 0.62 2.58 3.74
C GLY A 15 -0.03 2.62 2.36
N ARG A 16 0.75 2.94 1.32
CA ARG A 16 0.27 2.90 -0.06
C ARG A 16 0.10 1.46 -0.52
N MET A 17 -1.05 1.16 -1.13
CA MET A 17 -1.26 -0.13 -1.81
C MET A 17 -0.29 -0.26 -3.00
N ARG A 18 0.54 -1.31 -2.99
CA ARG A 18 1.49 -1.59 -4.07
C ARG A 18 0.90 -2.67 -4.99
N ILE A 19 0.35 -2.21 -6.11
CA ILE A 19 -0.32 -3.06 -7.09
C ILE A 19 0.71 -3.90 -7.87
N GLY A 20 0.37 -5.16 -8.20
CA GLY A 20 1.19 -6.01 -9.06
C GLY A 20 2.46 -6.54 -8.39
N ARG A 21 2.41 -6.88 -7.10
CA ARG A 21 3.56 -7.37 -6.31
C ARG A 21 3.28 -8.75 -5.68
N GLY A 22 2.78 -9.68 -6.48
CA GLY A 22 2.55 -11.06 -6.07
C GLY A 22 1.19 -11.31 -5.39
N ILE A 23 0.84 -12.58 -5.22
CA ILE A 23 -0.50 -13.02 -4.78
C ILE A 23 -0.80 -12.54 -3.34
N GLY A 24 0.18 -12.65 -2.43
CA GLY A 24 0.05 -12.21 -1.04
C GLY A 24 -0.21 -10.71 -0.86
N SER A 25 -0.01 -9.88 -1.90
CA SER A 25 -0.33 -8.45 -1.85
C SER A 25 -1.83 -8.14 -1.93
N GLY A 26 -2.68 -9.14 -2.22
CA GLY A 26 -4.13 -8.95 -2.41
C GLY A 26 -4.52 -8.22 -3.70
N LYS A 27 -3.59 -7.49 -4.34
CA LYS A 27 -3.76 -6.88 -5.68
C LYS A 27 -2.61 -7.27 -6.62
N GLY A 28 -2.26 -8.56 -6.60
CA GLY A 28 -1.16 -9.12 -7.40
C GLY A 28 -1.53 -9.26 -8.87
N LYS A 29 -2.44 -10.18 -9.20
CA LYS A 29 -2.71 -10.62 -10.57
C LYS A 29 -3.26 -9.50 -11.45
N THR A 30 -4.50 -9.09 -11.18
CA THR A 30 -5.20 -8.08 -12.00
C THR A 30 -4.93 -6.66 -11.53
N GLY A 31 -4.32 -6.51 -10.36
CA GLY A 31 -4.23 -5.23 -9.69
C GLY A 31 -5.58 -4.59 -9.36
N GLY A 32 -6.64 -5.38 -9.30
CA GLY A 32 -8.01 -4.88 -9.09
C GLY A 32 -8.69 -4.36 -10.36
N ARG A 33 -8.16 -4.64 -11.55
CA ARG A 33 -8.70 -4.16 -12.84
C ARG A 33 -9.55 -5.18 -13.61
N GLY A 34 -9.76 -6.37 -13.07
CA GLY A 34 -10.39 -7.48 -13.80
C GLY A 34 -9.44 -8.18 -14.79
N GLN A 35 -9.95 -9.10 -15.60
CA GLN A 35 -9.14 -9.96 -16.48
C GLN A 35 -9.20 -9.58 -17.97
N LYS A 36 -10.16 -8.75 -18.39
CA LYS A 36 -10.45 -8.41 -19.79
C LYS A 36 -10.54 -6.89 -19.96
N GLY A 37 -10.68 -6.44 -21.22
CA GLY A 37 -11.03 -5.05 -21.54
C GLY A 37 -12.52 -4.76 -21.30
N ALA A 38 -12.85 -3.47 -21.25
CA ALA A 38 -14.23 -3.00 -21.31
C ALA A 38 -14.82 -3.25 -22.71
#